data_AF-A0A838TR96-F1
#
_entry.id   AF-A0A838TR96-F1
#
_cell.length_a   1.000
_cell.length_b   1.000
_cell.length_c   1.000
_cell.angle_alpha   90.00
_cell.angle_beta   90.00
_cell.angle_gamma   90.00
#
_symmetry.space_group_name_H-M   'P 1'
#
loop_
_entity.id
_entity.type
_entity.pdbx_description
1 polymer ?
#
loop_
_entity_poly.entity_id
_entity_poly.type
_entity_poly.pdbx_seq_one_letter_code
_entity_poly.pdbx_strand_id
1 'polypeptide(L)' 'MAITTRKGKGRGFASMSKDKQREIASKGGRAAHSKGTAHKWTSEEARKAGQLGGRARQKRT' A
#
# COMPACT_ATOMS: atom_id res chain seq x y z
N MET A 1 25.57 -23.23 27.61
CA MET A 1 24.44 -23.32 26.67
C MET A 1 24.57 -22.21 25.65
N ALA A 2 24.82 -22.54 24.37
CA ALA A 2 25.04 -21.54 23.32
C ALA A 2 23.69 -20.95 22.87
N ILE A 3 23.53 -19.63 23.03
CA ILE A 3 22.45 -18.85 22.42
C ILE A 3 22.70 -18.75 20.92
N THR A 4 22.12 -19.68 20.15
CA THR A 4 22.12 -19.60 18.70
C THR A 4 21.19 -18.48 18.26
N THR A 5 21.76 -17.40 17.73
CA THR A 5 20.99 -16.33 17.08
C THR A 5 20.29 -16.89 15.85
N ARG A 6 18.99 -17.18 15.98
CA ARG A 6 18.15 -17.60 14.85
C ARG A 6 18.11 -16.43 13.87
N LYS A 7 18.95 -16.48 12.82
CA LYS A 7 18.92 -15.58 11.65
C LYS A 7 17.49 -15.54 11.14
N GLY A 8 16.74 -14.53 11.57
CA GLY A 8 15.31 -14.44 11.33
C GLY A 8 15.08 -14.29 9.84
N LYS A 9 14.57 -15.35 9.20
CA LYS A 9 13.87 -15.24 7.92
C LYS A 9 12.88 -14.09 8.10
N GLY A 10 13.09 -12.99 7.38
CA GLY A 10 12.48 -11.70 7.67
C GLY A 10 11.02 -11.86 8.07
N ARG A 11 10.65 -11.25 9.20
CA ARG A 11 9.28 -11.29 9.71
C ARG A 11 8.61 -9.97 9.36
N GLY A 12 7.31 -10.03 9.14
CA GLY A 12 6.50 -8.85 8.85
C GLY A 12 6.18 -8.67 7.38
N PHE A 13 5.42 -7.61 7.09
CA PHE A 13 4.82 -7.36 5.78
C PHE A 13 5.86 -7.31 4.65
N ALA A 14 6.98 -6.63 4.87
CA ALA A 14 8.04 -6.45 3.88
C ALA A 14 8.73 -7.77 3.48
N SER A 15 8.69 -8.78 4.35
CA SER A 15 9.34 -10.07 4.11
C SER A 15 8.39 -11.13 3.53
N MET A 16 7.13 -10.80 3.31
CA MET A 16 6.15 -11.69 2.65
C MET A 16 6.35 -11.70 1.13
N SER A 17 5.79 -12.71 0.45
CA SER A 17 5.73 -12.71 -1.01
C SER A 17 4.90 -11.54 -1.56
N LYS A 18 5.21 -11.09 -2.77
CA LYS A 18 4.56 -9.94 -3.42
C LYS A 18 3.04 -10.13 -3.53
N ASP A 19 2.57 -11.33 -3.82
CA ASP A 19 1.14 -11.60 -3.96
C ASP A 19 0.42 -11.54 -2.62
N LYS A 20 1.05 -12.06 -1.56
CA LYS A 20 0.52 -11.94 -0.20
C LYS A 20 0.50 -10.50 0.29
N GLN A 21 1.54 -9.71 -0.03
CA GLN A 21 1.57 -8.28 0.26
C GLN A 21 0.42 -7.54 -0.45
N ARG A 22 0.21 -7.80 -1.75
CA ARG A 22 -0.88 -7.21 -2.54
C ARG A 22 -2.23 -7.56 -1.95
N GLU A 23 -2.46 -8.84 -1.63
CA GLU A 23 -3.73 -9.29 -1.07
C GLU A 23 -4.04 -8.58 0.26
N ILE A 24 -3.05 -8.49 1.16
CA ILE A 24 -3.19 -7.81 2.45
C ILE A 24 -3.43 -6.30 2.24
N ALA A 25 -2.68 -5.66 1.34
CA ALA A 25 -2.86 -4.24 1.01
C ALA A 25 -4.26 -3.96 0.43
N SER A 26 -4.72 -4.80 -0.49
CA SER A 26 -6.08 -4.70 -1.07
C SER A 26 -7.17 -4.88 -0.01
N LYS A 27 -7.01 -5.85 0.89
CA LYS A 27 -7.95 -6.05 2.01
C LYS A 27 -7.96 -4.84 2.96
N GLY A 28 -6.80 -4.29 3.28
CA GLY A 28 -6.65 -3.11 4.14
C GLY A 28 -7.33 -1.86 3.54
N GLY A 29 -7.10 -1.60 2.26
CA GLY A 29 -7.74 -0.47 1.56
C GLY A 29 -9.27 -0.58 1.53
N ARG A 30 -9.81 -1.76 1.21
CA ARG A 30 -11.26 -2.00 1.26
C ARG A 30 -11.83 -1.80 2.66
N ALA A 31 -11.17 -2.36 3.67
CA ALA A 31 -11.60 -2.21 5.06
C ALA A 31 -11.62 -0.74 5.50
N ALA A 32 -10.63 0.07 5.14
CA ALA A 32 -10.59 1.49 5.45
C ALA A 32 -11.74 2.27 4.79
N HIS A 33 -12.07 1.95 3.54
CA HIS A 33 -13.25 2.52 2.87
C HIS A 33 -14.56 2.10 3.53
N SER A 34 -14.72 0.80 3.85
CA SER A 34 -15.91 0.29 4.53
C SER A 34 -16.10 0.89 5.93
N LYS A 35 -15.01 1.09 6.68
CA LYS A 35 -15.03 1.69 8.02
C LYS A 35 -15.20 3.21 8.01
N GLY A 36 -15.20 3.86 6.83
CA GLY A 36 -15.31 5.31 6.71
C GLY A 36 -14.11 6.10 7.23
N THR A 37 -13.00 5.43 7.55
CA THR A 37 -11.75 6.08 7.99
C THR A 37 -10.93 6.62 6.81
N ALA A 38 -11.20 6.11 5.59
CA ALA A 38 -10.56 6.61 4.39
C ALA A 38 -11.28 7.86 3.84
N HIS A 39 -10.49 8.80 3.30
CA HIS A 39 -11.03 9.95 2.56
C HIS A 39 -11.88 9.46 1.38
N LYS A 40 -13.13 9.93 1.32
CA LYS A 40 -14.02 9.69 0.18
C LYS A 40 -13.79 10.79 -0.83
N TRP A 41 -13.27 10.41 -1.99
CA TRP A 41 -13.04 11.33 -3.08
C TRP A 41 -14.37 11.62 -3.78
N THR A 42 -14.64 12.90 -4.07
CA THR A 42 -15.64 13.24 -5.07
C THR A 42 -15.09 12.95 -6.48
N SER A 43 -15.97 12.78 -7.47
CA SER A 43 -15.56 12.52 -8.86
C SER A 43 -14.65 13.63 -9.40
N GLU A 44 -14.88 14.89 -8.99
CA GLU A 44 -14.07 16.03 -9.38
C GLU A 44 -12.67 15.99 -8.75
N GLU A 45 -12.59 15.70 -7.45
CA GLU A 45 -11.31 15.57 -6.74
C GLU A 45 -10.48 14.42 -7.31
N ALA A 46 -11.10 13.27 -7.58
CA ALA A 46 -10.42 12.10 -8.13
C ALA A 46 -9.81 12.42 -9.51
N ARG A 47 -10.55 13.15 -10.34
CA ARG A 47 -10.09 13.62 -11.65
C ARG A 47 -8.91 14.59 -11.52
N LYS A 48 -8.99 15.57 -10.61
CA LYS A 48 -7.91 16.53 -10.34
C LYS A 48 -6.63 15.82 -9.87
N ALA A 49 -6.74 14.90 -8.90
CA ALA A 49 -5.59 14.12 -8.44
C ALA A 49 -4.99 13.23 -9.52
N GLY A 50 -5.83 12.57 -10.34
CA GLY A 50 -5.37 11.79 -11.48
C GLY A 50 -4.61 12.63 -12.51
N GLN A 51 -5.11 13.83 -12.83
CA GLN A 51 -4.43 14.78 -13.72
C GLN A 51 -3.07 15.23 -13.15
N LEU A 52 -3.00 15.56 -11.86
CA LEU A 52 -1.75 15.93 -11.19
C LEU A 52 -0.73 14.78 -11.23
N GLY A 53 -1.17 13.55 -10.94
CA GLY A 53 -0.32 12.36 -11.01
C GLY A 53 0.20 12.09 -12.44
N GLY A 54 -0.66 12.23 -13.44
CA GLY A 54 -0.28 12.12 -14.85
C GLY A 54 0.76 13.17 -15.27
N ARG A 55 0.54 14.43 -14.89
CA ARG A 55 1.49 15.53 -15.12
C ARG A 55 2.83 15.30 -14.40
N ALA A 56 2.80 14.81 -13.17
CA ALA A 56 4.02 14.49 -12.42
C ALA A 56 4.83 13.37 -13.07
N ARG A 57 4.17 12.37 -13.68
CA ARG A 57 4.84 11.35 -14.48
C ARG A 57 5.45 11.92 -15.76
N GLN A 58 4.71 12.78 -16.46
CA GLN A 58 5.16 13.41 -17.70
C GLN A 58 6.35 14.35 -17.50
N LYS A 59 6.43 15.04 -16.36
CA LYS A 59 7.58 15.92 -16.04
C LYS A 59 8.88 15.16 -15.70
N ARG A 60 8.82 13.83 -15.54
CA ARG A 60 9.97 12.98 -15.18
C ARG A 60 10.63 12.31 -16.40
N THR A 61 10.08 12.52 -17.58
CA THR A 61 10.63 12.13 -18.89
C THR A 61 11.12 13.37 -19.60
#